data_AF-A0AAV5H3N6-F1
#
_entry.id   AF-A0AAV5H3N6-F1
#
_cell.length_a   1.000
_cell.length_b   1.000
_cell.length_c   1.000
_cell.angle_alpha   90.00
_cell.angle_beta   90.00
_cell.angle_gamma   90.00
#
_symmetry.space_group_name_H-M   'P 1'
#
loop_
_entity.id
_entity.type
_entity.pdbx_description
1 polymer ?
#
loop_
_entity_poly.entity_id
_entity_poly.type
_entity_poly.pdbx_seq_one_letter_code
_entity_poly.pdbx_strand_id
1 'polypeptide(L)' 'MEEGLFCKAKPVFVPGRADKPDTLAAFRCDFTAEKGETYTLTIAAHTFYRVYVNGAFLGAGPAEGGGLRRFLRTYDAV' A
#
# COMPACT_ATOMS: atom_id res chain seq x y z
N MET A 1 -23.99 -3.34 -8.66
CA MET A 1 -23.23 -2.51 -7.71
C MET A 1 -21.77 -2.69 -8.07
N GLU A 2 -21.04 -1.61 -8.34
CA GLU A 2 -19.58 -1.69 -8.51
C GLU A 2 -18.95 -2.22 -7.22
N GLU A 3 -18.13 -3.26 -7.31
CA GLU A 3 -17.27 -3.67 -6.21
C GLU A 3 -16.25 -2.56 -5.97
N GLY A 4 -16.23 -2.01 -4.75
CA GLY A 4 -15.28 -0.95 -4.40
C GLY A 4 -13.83 -1.43 -4.50
N LEU A 5 -12.90 -0.54 -4.88
CA LEU A 5 -11.48 -0.85 -5.11
C LEU A 5 -10.77 -1.59 -3.95
N PHE A 6 -11.31 -1.47 -2.73
CA PHE A 6 -10.88 -2.21 -1.54
C PHE A 6 -12.05 -3.02 -0.96
N CYS A 7 -12.23 -4.26 -1.40
CA CYS A 7 -13.31 -5.11 -0.89
C CYS A 7 -13.03 -5.68 0.51
N LYS A 8 -11.77 -6.04 0.81
CA LYS A 8 -11.38 -6.73 2.06
C LYS A 8 -10.28 -6.01 2.86
N ALA A 9 -9.60 -5.04 2.25
CA ALA A 9 -8.49 -4.35 2.90
C ALA A 9 -8.99 -3.42 4.02
N LYS A 10 -8.26 -3.40 5.14
CA LYS A 10 -8.50 -2.47 6.25
C LYS A 10 -7.29 -1.57 6.43
N PRO A 11 -7.48 -0.27 6.75
CA PRO A 11 -6.36 0.59 7.09
C PRO A 11 -5.66 0.09 8.35
N VAL A 12 -4.33 0.14 8.35
CA VAL A 12 -3.49 -0.25 9.49
C VAL A 12 -2.54 0.88 9.85
N PHE A 13 -2.23 1.01 11.14
CA PHE A 13 -1.24 1.95 11.65
C PHE A 13 -0.60 1.41 12.93
N VAL A 14 0.52 1.99 13.34
CA VAL A 14 1.21 1.59 14.58
C VAL A 14 0.39 2.06 15.80
N PRO A 15 0.00 1.17 16.72
CA PRO A 15 -0.75 1.54 17.92
C PRO A 15 -0.02 2.63 18.74
N GLY A 16 -0.76 3.62 19.24
CA GLY A 16 -0.21 4.69 20.07
C GLY A 16 0.72 5.68 19.37
N ARG A 17 0.80 5.66 18.03
CA ARG A 17 1.62 6.59 17.24
C ARG A 17 0.82 7.58 16.39
N ALA A 18 -0.51 7.53 16.46
CA ALA A 18 -1.37 8.34 15.58
C ALA A 18 -1.19 9.86 15.77
N ASP A 19 -0.79 10.28 16.97
CA ASP A 19 -0.52 11.67 17.35
C ASP A 19 0.95 12.09 17.15
N LYS A 20 1.83 11.18 16.69
CA LYS A 20 3.27 11.44 16.56
C LYS A 20 3.62 11.92 15.15
N PRO A 21 4.17 13.15 15.00
CA PRO A 21 4.65 13.62 13.70
C PRO A 21 5.81 12.75 13.22
N ASP A 22 6.03 12.73 11.90
CA ASP A 22 7.18 12.10 11.23
C ASP A 22 7.45 10.64 11.62
N THR A 23 6.39 9.89 11.87
CA THR A 23 6.49 8.45 12.17
C THR A 23 6.74 7.66 10.89
N LEU A 24 7.93 7.07 10.77
CA LEU A 24 8.20 6.02 9.79
C LEU A 24 7.83 4.65 10.38
N ALA A 25 6.93 3.94 9.70
CA ALA A 25 6.53 2.58 10.06
C ALA A 25 6.78 1.62 8.90
N ALA A 26 7.09 0.36 9.22
CA ALA A 26 7.21 -0.73 8.26
C ALA A 26 6.10 -1.76 8.52
N PHE A 27 5.42 -2.17 7.46
CA PHE A 27 4.40 -3.21 7.49
C PHE A 27 4.85 -4.35 6.57
N ARG A 28 4.67 -5.59 7.02
CA ARG A 28 4.98 -6.79 6.26
C ARG A 28 3.79 -7.73 6.30
N CYS A 29 3.52 -8.34 5.15
CA CYS A 29 2.57 -9.42 4.99
C CYS A 29 3.24 -10.49 4.13
N ASP A 30 3.10 -11.75 4.53
CA ASP A 30 3.52 -12.89 3.73
C ASP A 30 2.25 -13.52 3.13
N PHE A 31 2.31 -13.91 1.85
CA PHE A 31 1.21 -14.56 1.14
C PHE A 31 1.75 -15.64 0.19
N THR A 32 0.91 -16.61 -0.14
CA THR A 32 1.24 -17.65 -1.12
C THR A 32 0.81 -17.17 -2.51
N ALA A 33 1.72 -17.23 -3.47
CA ALA A 33 1.44 -16.98 -4.88
C ALA A 33 1.56 -18.30 -5.66
N GLU A 34 0.61 -18.55 -6.56
CA GLU A 34 0.66 -19.68 -7.47
C GLU A 34 1.55 -19.35 -8.67
N LYS A 35 2.30 -20.35 -9.13
CA LYS A 35 3.24 -20.16 -10.23
C LYS A 35 2.48 -19.97 -11.54
N GLY A 36 2.79 -18.89 -12.26
CA GLY A 36 2.22 -18.60 -13.58
C GLY A 36 1.02 -17.65 -13.55
N GLU A 37 0.57 -17.25 -12.36
CA GLU A 37 -0.48 -16.26 -12.17
C GLU A 37 0.12 -14.87 -12.01
N THR A 38 -0.58 -13.85 -12.50
CA THR A 38 -0.21 -12.44 -12.30
C THR A 38 -0.97 -11.88 -11.11
N TYR A 39 -0.24 -11.22 -10.21
CA TYR A 39 -0.82 -10.58 -9.04
C TYR A 39 -0.73 -9.07 -9.12
N THR A 40 -1.80 -8.43 -8.69
CA THR A 40 -1.91 -6.96 -8.68
C THR A 40 -1.94 -6.43 -7.25
N LEU A 41 -1.04 -5.50 -6.93
CA LEU A 41 -1.03 -4.79 -5.66
C LEU A 41 -1.71 -3.43 -5.80
N THR A 42 -2.86 -3.25 -5.14
CA THR A 42 -3.52 -1.95 -4.96
C THR A 42 -3.18 -1.37 -3.59
N ILE A 43 -2.60 -0.18 -3.55
CA ILE A 43 -2.16 0.47 -2.30
C ILE A 43 -2.49 1.96 -2.25
N ALA A 44 -2.85 2.42 -1.05
CA ALA A 44 -2.90 3.82 -0.66
C ALA A 44 -2.30 3.98 0.75
N ALA A 45 -1.58 5.08 0.98
CA ALA A 45 -1.06 5.42 2.30
C ALA A 45 -1.05 6.94 2.49
N HIS A 46 -0.78 7.36 3.73
CA HIS A 46 -0.57 8.75 4.09
C HIS A 46 0.60 8.82 5.10
N THR A 47 1.61 9.68 4.94
CA THR A 47 1.79 10.69 3.87
C THR A 47 2.50 10.12 2.64
N PHE A 48 3.45 9.20 2.84
CA PHE A 48 4.24 8.53 1.78
C PHE A 48 4.42 7.04 2.10
N TYR A 49 4.65 6.22 1.07
CA TYR A 49 4.98 4.80 1.17
C TYR A 49 6.07 4.42 0.18
N ARG A 50 6.79 3.34 0.52
CA ARG A 50 7.65 2.56 -0.38
C ARG A 50 7.25 1.11 -0.28
N VAL A 51 7.15 0.42 -1.41
CA VAL A 51 6.79 -1.01 -1.47
C VAL A 51 7.99 -1.82 -1.96
N TYR A 52 8.18 -2.95 -1.31
CA TYR A 52 9.13 -3.97 -1.71
C TYR A 52 8.40 -5.31 -1.79
N VAL A 53 8.66 -6.09 -2.84
CA VAL A 53 8.18 -7.47 -2.99
C VAL A 53 9.40 -8.38 -3.02
N ASN A 54 9.45 -9.36 -2.10
CA ASN A 54 10.61 -10.25 -1.94
C ASN A 54 11.96 -9.51 -1.82
N GLY A 55 11.96 -8.34 -1.16
CA GLY A 55 13.14 -7.49 -0.98
C GLY A 55 13.48 -6.59 -2.16
N ALA A 56 12.88 -6.79 -3.34
CA ALA A 56 13.08 -5.93 -4.50
C ALA A 56 12.16 -4.70 -4.43
N PHE A 57 12.69 -3.52 -4.76
CA PHE A 57 11.89 -2.29 -4.82
C PHE A 57 10.87 -2.36 -5.96
N LEU A 58 9.59 -2.18 -5.64
CA LEU A 58 8.51 -2.19 -6.62
C LEU A 58 8.08 -0.76 -7.00
N GLY A 59 8.03 0.15 -6.02
CA GLY A 59 7.57 1.50 -6.26
C GLY A 59 7.37 2.32 -4.99
N ALA A 60 7.04 3.60 -5.19
CA ALA A 60 6.79 4.56 -4.13
C ALA A 60 5.58 5.43 -4.48
N GLY A 61 4.93 5.96 -3.46
CA GLY A 61 3.78 6.85 -3.61
C GLY A 61 3.33 7.43 -2.28
N PRO A 62 2.10 7.96 -2.19
CA PRO A 62 1.22 8.30 -3.31
C PRO A 62 1.91 9.26 -4.31
N ALA A 63 1.40 9.39 -5.53
CA ALA A 63 1.84 10.47 -6.42
C ALA A 63 1.63 11.81 -5.70
N GLU A 64 2.57 12.76 -5.85
CA GLU A 64 2.35 14.10 -5.32
C GLU A 64 1.05 14.65 -5.93
N GLY A 65 0.11 15.00 -5.08
CA GLY A 65 -1.00 15.84 -5.50
C GLY A 65 -1.36 16.76 -4.37
N GLY A 66 -1.39 18.05 -4.67
CA GLY A 66 -1.87 19.06 -3.75
C GLY A 66 -3.31 18.77 -3.33
N GLY A 67 -3.57 18.73 -2.02
CA GLY A 67 -4.92 18.68 -1.44
C GLY A 67 -5.39 17.31 -0.93
N LEU A 68 -6.64 17.27 -0.48
CA LEU A 68 -7.35 16.14 0.18
C LEU A 68 -7.58 14.87 -0.69
N ARG A 69 -6.86 14.69 -1.80
CA ARG A 69 -7.01 13.53 -2.68
C ARG A 69 -6.03 12.43 -2.28
N ARG A 70 -6.56 11.26 -1.88
CA ARG A 70 -5.73 10.05 -1.66
C ARG A 70 -5.45 9.41 -3.01
N PHE A 71 -4.21 9.46 -3.48
CA PHE A 71 -3.82 8.80 -4.71
C PHE A 71 -3.62 7.31 -4.47
N LEU A 72 -4.24 6.54 -5.35
CA LEU A 72 -4.19 5.09 -5.39
C LEU A 72 -3.17 4.71 -6.46
N ARG A 73 -2.36 3.70 -6.20
CA ARG A 73 -1.55 3.08 -7.25
C ARG A 73 -1.75 1.58 -7.24
N THR A 74 -1.58 1.05 -8.44
CA THR A 74 -1.68 -0.36 -8.76
C THR A 74 -0.37 -0.77 -9.41
N TYR A 75 0.20 -1.89 -8.97
CA TYR A 75 1.45 -2.44 -9.49
C TYR A 75 1.27 -3.91 -9.83
N ASP A 76 1.98 -4.38 -10.85
CA ASP A 76 2.15 -5.81 -11.09
C ASP A 76 3.21 -6.33 -10.11
N ALA A 77 2.78 -7.21 -9.19
CA ALA A 77 3.55 -7.55 -8.01
C ALA A 77 4.40 -8.81 -8.19
N VAL A 78 3.93 -9.81 -8.94
CA VAL A 78 4.60 -11.05 -9.36
C VAL A 78 3.84 -11.63 -10.55
#